data_AF-A0A2N1TR35-F1
#
_entry.id   AF-A0A2N1TR35-F1
#
_cell.length_a   1.000
_cell.length_b   1.000
_cell.length_c   1.000
_cell.angle_alpha   90.00
_cell.angle_beta   90.00
_cell.angle_gamma   90.00
#
_symmetry.space_group_name_H-M   'P 1'
#
loop_
_entity.id
_entity.type
_entity.pdbx_description
1 polymer ?
#
loop_
_entity_poly.entity_id
_entity_poly.type
_entity_poly.pdbx_seq_one_letter_code
_entity_poly.pdbx_strand_id
1 'polypeptide(L)'
;MKNFVVLVLFISLGILSSLWAHFEEQFKQRADVFKARQMLIECFTGLDLQRIIEQNAEYFEELDAGYDSDNQRFFFEQPIPGSLYRDAGLLVLISYPRSGEADICLYTPEHLSWQWLHSRVRRAGACINAPLLFEPMQQPDDIVPYKLPVSTSWRYTNKL
;
A
#
# COMPACT_ATOMS: atom_id res chain seq x y z
N MET A 1 42.07 -4.46 39.06
CA MET A 1 42.03 -3.96 37.66
C MET A 1 41.56 -5.00 36.64
N LYS A 2 41.87 -6.31 36.77
CA LYS A 2 41.42 -7.35 35.80
C LYS A 2 39.90 -7.44 35.60
N ASN A 3 39.10 -7.35 36.66
CA ASN A 3 37.64 -7.47 36.56
C ASN A 3 36.96 -6.28 35.86
N PHE A 4 37.61 -5.10 35.87
CA PHE A 4 37.08 -3.89 35.26
C PHE A 4 37.24 -3.91 33.72
N VAL A 5 38.35 -4.45 33.23
CA VAL A 5 38.61 -4.61 31.78
C VAL A 5 37.64 -5.61 31.16
N VAL A 6 37.35 -6.70 31.87
CA VAL A 6 36.38 -7.71 31.44
C VAL A 6 34.97 -7.11 31.36
N LEU A 7 34.55 -6.34 32.37
CA LEU A 7 33.25 -5.67 32.36
C LEU A 7 33.11 -4.68 31.19
N VAL A 8 34.14 -3.87 30.94
CA VAL A 8 34.14 -2.90 29.82
C VAL A 8 34.07 -3.60 28.46
N LEU A 9 34.75 -4.74 28.30
CA LEU A 9 34.69 -5.55 27.08
C LEU A 9 33.30 -6.17 26.85
N PHE A 10 32.63 -6.64 27.91
CA PHE A 10 31.27 -7.17 27.76
C PHE A 10 30.25 -6.08 27.43
N ILE A 11 30.38 -4.89 28.01
CA ILE A 11 29.51 -3.75 27.71
C ILE A 11 29.73 -3.27 26.27
N SER A 12 30.97 -3.16 25.81
CA SER A 12 31.26 -2.73 24.44
C SER A 12 30.80 -3.75 23.40
N LEU A 13 30.94 -5.06 23.67
CA LEU A 13 30.44 -6.11 22.81
C LEU A 13 28.90 -6.13 22.74
N GLY A 14 28.23 -5.89 23.87
CA GLY A 14 26.77 -5.74 23.95
C GLY A 14 26.28 -4.58 23.08
N ILE A 15 26.88 -3.41 23.21
CA ILE A 15 26.54 -2.22 22.41
C ILE A 15 26.78 -2.48 20.91
N LEU A 16 27.88 -3.13 20.55
CA LEU A 16 28.19 -3.45 19.15
C LEU A 16 27.14 -4.41 18.55
N SER A 17 26.73 -5.43 19.32
CA SER A 17 25.70 -6.38 18.90
C SER A 17 24.32 -5.75 18.74
N SER A 18 23.93 -4.84 19.64
CA SER A 18 22.66 -4.11 19.52
C SER A 18 22.65 -3.13 18.35
N LEU A 19 23.79 -2.47 18.08
CA LEU A 19 23.92 -1.61 16.91
C LEU A 19 23.85 -2.42 15.62
N TRP A 20 24.50 -3.59 15.57
CA TRP A 20 24.46 -4.48 14.42
C TRP A 20 23.05 -5.00 14.12
N ALA A 21 22.34 -5.47 15.16
CA ALA A 21 20.95 -5.91 15.03
C ALA A 21 20.06 -4.76 14.54
N HIS A 22 20.25 -3.54 15.06
CA HIS A 22 19.50 -2.36 14.61
C HIS A 22 19.79 -2.02 13.14
N PHE A 23 21.05 -2.11 12.69
CA PHE A 23 21.38 -1.89 11.27
C PHE A 23 20.74 -2.96 10.38
N GLU A 24 20.79 -4.23 10.79
CA GLU A 24 20.20 -5.34 10.03
C GLU A 24 18.68 -5.18 9.87
N GLU A 25 17.97 -4.80 10.94
CA GLU A 25 16.55 -4.45 10.90
C GLU A 25 16.27 -3.27 9.97
N GLN A 26 17.06 -2.20 10.04
CA GLN A 26 16.93 -1.04 9.15
C GLN A 26 17.17 -1.41 7.68
N PHE A 27 18.16 -2.25 7.39
CA PHE A 27 18.44 -2.71 6.02
C PHE A 27 17.30 -3.55 5.48
N LYS A 28 16.76 -4.47 6.29
CA LYS A 28 15.62 -5.31 5.92
C LYS A 28 14.38 -4.45 5.64
N GLN A 29 14.06 -3.53 6.53
CA GLN A 29 12.94 -2.61 6.35
C GLN A 29 13.08 -1.77 5.07
N ARG A 30 14.28 -1.26 4.77
CA ARG A 30 14.54 -0.53 3.51
C ARG A 30 14.37 -1.40 2.28
N ALA A 31 14.80 -2.66 2.34
CA ALA A 31 14.65 -3.61 1.25
C ALA A 31 13.16 -3.94 0.99
N ASP A 32 12.39 -4.16 2.05
CA ASP A 32 10.96 -4.45 1.96
C ASP A 32 10.18 -3.25 1.39
N VAL A 33 10.48 -2.03 1.85
CA VAL A 33 9.94 -0.78 1.29
C VAL A 33 10.30 -0.63 -0.19
N PHE A 34 11.55 -0.88 -0.57
CA PHE A 34 11.98 -0.80 -1.97
C PHE A 34 11.21 -1.78 -2.84
N LYS A 35 11.08 -3.04 -2.40
CA LYS A 35 10.32 -4.08 -3.11
C LYS A 35 8.85 -3.68 -3.28
N ALA A 36 8.22 -3.22 -2.22
CA ALA A 36 6.82 -2.76 -2.25
C ALA A 36 6.62 -1.60 -3.24
N ARG A 37 7.55 -0.64 -3.28
CA ARG A 37 7.52 0.46 -4.25
C ARG A 37 7.69 -0.02 -5.69
N GLN A 38 8.58 -0.98 -5.95
CA GLN A 38 8.70 -1.57 -7.29
C GLN A 38 7.41 -2.25 -7.73
N MET A 39 6.77 -3.03 -6.85
CA MET A 39 5.48 -3.66 -7.16
C MET A 39 4.38 -2.66 -7.46
N LEU A 40 4.32 -1.54 -6.72
CA LEU A 40 3.37 -0.46 -7.00
C LEU A 40 3.62 0.20 -8.36
N ILE A 41 4.89 0.42 -8.72
CA ILE A 41 5.25 0.96 -10.03
C ILE A 41 4.87 -0.03 -11.13
N GLU A 42 5.19 -1.31 -10.99
CA GLU A 42 4.85 -2.35 -11.96
C GLU A 42 3.33 -2.44 -12.17
N CYS A 43 2.58 -2.49 -11.08
CA CYS A 43 1.11 -2.45 -11.09
C CYS A 43 0.60 -1.21 -11.85
N PHE A 44 1.09 -0.01 -11.50
CA PHE A 44 0.70 1.22 -12.18
C PHE A 44 1.02 1.20 -13.68
N THR A 45 2.21 0.73 -14.06
CA THR A 45 2.63 0.66 -15.47
C THR A 45 1.83 -0.35 -16.29
N GLY A 46 1.21 -1.33 -15.64
CA GLY A 46 0.32 -2.29 -16.28
C GLY A 46 -1.06 -1.74 -16.61
N LEU A 47 -1.42 -0.55 -16.10
CA LEU A 47 -2.73 0.05 -16.34
C LEU A 47 -2.79 0.76 -17.70
N ASP A 48 -3.89 0.56 -18.42
CA ASP A 48 -4.22 1.35 -19.60
C ASP A 48 -4.79 2.73 -19.18
N LEU A 49 -3.87 3.69 -19.03
CA LEU A 49 -4.22 5.06 -18.62
C LEU A 49 -5.15 5.76 -19.62
N GLN A 50 -5.14 5.39 -20.90
CA GLN A 50 -6.03 5.98 -21.90
C GLN A 50 -7.46 5.52 -21.66
N ARG A 51 -7.69 4.21 -21.52
CA ARG A 51 -9.01 3.65 -21.21
C ARG A 51 -9.53 4.14 -19.86
N ILE A 52 -8.64 4.32 -18.87
CA ILE A 52 -8.99 4.92 -17.57
C ILE A 52 -9.47 6.38 -17.73
N ILE A 53 -8.73 7.24 -18.43
CA ILE A 53 -9.14 8.64 -18.66
C ILE A 53 -10.49 8.71 -19.38
N GLU A 54 -10.72 7.81 -20.32
CA GLU A 54 -11.95 7.74 -21.10
C GLU A 54 -13.12 7.12 -20.34
N GLN A 55 -12.91 6.70 -19.09
CA GLN A 55 -13.91 6.02 -18.25
C GLN A 55 -14.52 4.81 -18.97
N ASN A 56 -13.67 4.04 -19.66
CA ASN A 56 -14.10 2.91 -20.46
C ASN A 56 -14.66 1.78 -19.57
N ALA A 57 -15.97 1.55 -19.62
CA ALA A 57 -16.65 0.57 -18.79
C ALA A 57 -16.15 -0.87 -19.01
N GLU A 58 -15.91 -1.25 -20.27
CA GLU A 58 -15.42 -2.60 -20.61
C GLU A 58 -14.06 -2.87 -19.95
N TYR A 59 -13.17 -1.86 -19.93
CA TYR A 59 -11.88 -1.98 -19.25
C TYR A 59 -12.02 -2.16 -17.74
N PHE A 60 -12.99 -1.49 -17.10
CA PHE A 60 -13.26 -1.70 -15.68
C PHE A 60 -13.86 -3.08 -15.39
N GLU A 61 -14.69 -3.61 -16.29
CA GLU A 61 -15.17 -4.99 -16.20
C GLU A 61 -14.03 -6.01 -16.39
N GLU A 62 -13.10 -5.77 -17.33
CA GLU A 62 -11.89 -6.60 -17.54
C GLU A 62 -11.02 -6.69 -16.28
N LEU A 63 -10.97 -5.60 -15.50
CA LEU A 63 -10.23 -5.51 -14.24
C LEU A 63 -11.01 -6.07 -13.02
N ASP A 64 -12.24 -6.54 -13.22
CA ASP A 64 -13.17 -6.94 -12.15
C ASP A 64 -13.36 -5.82 -11.11
N ALA A 65 -13.49 -4.58 -11.58
CA ALA A 65 -13.58 -3.42 -10.71
C ALA A 65 -14.98 -3.21 -10.12
N GLY A 66 -15.02 -3.08 -8.80
CA GLY A 66 -16.19 -2.59 -8.07
C GLY A 66 -16.31 -1.07 -8.15
N TYR A 67 -17.51 -0.56 -7.94
CA TYR A 67 -17.78 0.87 -7.80
C TYR A 67 -18.32 1.18 -6.40
N ASP A 68 -17.62 2.03 -5.67
CA ASP A 68 -18.04 2.58 -4.39
C ASP A 68 -18.81 3.88 -4.65
N SER A 69 -20.13 3.82 -4.50
CA SER A 69 -21.03 4.96 -4.71
C SER A 69 -20.88 6.06 -3.66
N ASP A 70 -20.53 5.69 -2.42
CA ASP A 70 -20.43 6.66 -1.32
C ASP A 70 -19.20 7.54 -1.50
N ASN A 71 -18.11 6.94 -1.98
CA ASN A 71 -16.85 7.63 -2.23
C ASN A 71 -16.61 8.00 -3.70
N GLN A 72 -17.56 7.70 -4.58
CA GLN A 72 -17.52 7.98 -6.03
C GLN A 72 -16.22 7.51 -6.71
N ARG A 73 -15.80 6.28 -6.42
CA ARG A 73 -14.54 5.72 -6.93
C ARG A 73 -14.69 4.27 -7.37
N PHE A 74 -13.92 3.89 -8.38
CA PHE A 74 -13.71 2.49 -8.72
C PHE A 74 -12.62 1.90 -7.83
N PHE A 75 -12.72 0.61 -7.57
CA PHE A 75 -11.71 -0.14 -6.83
C PHE A 75 -11.58 -1.55 -7.38
N PHE A 76 -10.36 -2.08 -7.34
CA PHE A 76 -10.09 -3.49 -7.62
C PHE A 76 -8.82 -3.93 -6.90
N GLU A 77 -8.62 -5.23 -6.77
CA GLU A 77 -7.45 -5.82 -6.16
C GLU A 77 -6.63 -6.58 -7.19
N GLN A 78 -5.34 -6.25 -7.30
CA GLN A 78 -4.41 -7.00 -8.13
C GLN A 78 -3.67 -8.03 -7.26
N PRO A 79 -3.80 -9.33 -7.53
CA PRO A 79 -3.16 -10.35 -6.73
C PRO A 79 -1.63 -10.25 -6.85
N ILE A 80 -0.94 -10.48 -5.74
CA ILE A 80 0.52 -10.49 -5.69
C ILE A 80 1.03 -11.89 -6.06
N PRO A 81 1.75 -12.06 -7.18
CA PRO A 81 2.25 -13.37 -7.60
C PRO A 81 3.18 -13.97 -6.54
N GLY A 82 2.89 -15.20 -6.12
CA GLY A 82 3.70 -15.93 -5.14
C GLY A 82 3.54 -15.47 -3.69
N SER A 83 2.52 -14.66 -3.37
CA SER A 83 2.21 -14.35 -1.98
C SER A 83 1.73 -15.60 -1.22
N LEU A 84 2.21 -15.75 0.01
CA LEU A 84 1.77 -16.80 0.94
C LEU A 84 0.42 -16.46 1.60
N TYR A 85 0.00 -15.20 1.50
CA TYR A 85 -1.25 -14.69 2.06
C TYR A 85 -2.34 -14.77 1.01
N ARG A 86 -3.45 -15.46 1.32
CA ARG A 86 -4.55 -15.71 0.36
C ARG A 86 -5.29 -14.43 -0.05
N ASP A 87 -5.30 -13.42 0.81
CA ASP A 87 -6.01 -12.15 0.60
C ASP A 87 -5.03 -10.97 0.45
N ALA A 88 -3.85 -11.24 -0.12
CA ALA A 88 -2.81 -10.23 -0.35
C ALA A 88 -2.87 -9.71 -1.79
N GLY A 89 -3.79 -8.77 -2.02
CA GLY A 89 -3.82 -7.95 -3.22
C GLY A 89 -3.17 -6.59 -3.01
N LEU A 90 -2.69 -6.00 -4.10
CA LEU A 90 -2.51 -4.55 -4.19
C LEU A 90 -3.89 -3.93 -4.42
N LEU A 91 -4.32 -3.04 -3.53
CA LEU A 91 -5.57 -2.32 -3.73
C LEU A 91 -5.34 -1.14 -4.66
N VAL A 92 -6.14 -1.04 -5.72
CA VAL A 92 -6.13 0.09 -6.66
C VAL A 92 -7.45 0.84 -6.53
N LEU A 93 -7.38 2.15 -6.33
CA LEU A 93 -8.53 3.05 -6.30
C LEU A 93 -8.40 4.08 -7.42
N ILE A 94 -9.50 4.34 -8.13
CA ILE A 94 -9.55 5.29 -9.23
C ILE A 94 -10.74 6.24 -9.02
N SER A 95 -10.46 7.54 -8.98
CA SER A 95 -11.48 8.58 -8.83
C SER A 95 -11.37 9.63 -9.93
N TYR A 96 -12.47 10.34 -10.20
CA TYR A 96 -12.58 11.29 -11.31
C TYR A 96 -12.93 12.67 -10.79
N PRO A 97 -11.94 13.44 -10.30
CA PRO A 97 -12.21 14.77 -9.74
C PRO A 97 -12.69 15.76 -10.83
N ARG A 98 -12.32 15.54 -12.09
CA ARG A 98 -12.63 16.38 -13.25
C ARG A 98 -12.69 15.55 -14.53
N SER A 99 -13.38 16.07 -15.54
CA SER A 99 -13.38 15.46 -16.88
C SER A 99 -11.97 15.46 -17.48
N GLY A 100 -11.55 14.34 -18.07
CA GLY A 100 -10.22 14.17 -18.66
C GLY A 100 -9.08 14.00 -17.65
N GLU A 101 -9.40 13.85 -16.37
CA GLU A 101 -8.45 13.58 -15.29
C GLU A 101 -8.90 12.36 -14.47
N ALA A 102 -7.94 11.59 -13.98
CA ALA A 102 -8.17 10.52 -13.02
C ALA A 102 -7.12 10.62 -11.89
N ASP A 103 -7.56 10.48 -10.65
CA ASP A 103 -6.67 10.29 -9.50
C ASP A 103 -6.63 8.80 -9.18
N ILE A 104 -5.45 8.20 -9.34
CA ILE A 104 -5.19 6.78 -9.13
C ILE A 104 -4.34 6.62 -7.87
N CYS A 105 -4.82 5.83 -6.93
CA CYS A 105 -4.11 5.48 -5.70
C CYS A 105 -3.90 3.98 -5.63
N LEU A 106 -2.68 3.56 -5.33
CA LEU A 106 -2.31 2.16 -5.17
C LEU A 106 -1.75 1.93 -3.77
N TYR A 107 -2.15 0.82 -3.17
CA TYR A 107 -1.77 0.46 -1.81
C TYR A 107 -1.15 -0.93 -1.77
N THR A 108 -0.02 -1.01 -1.09
CA THR A 108 0.54 -2.31 -0.70
C THR A 108 0.02 -2.71 0.68
N PRO A 109 -0.32 -3.99 0.87
CA PRO A 109 -0.79 -4.51 2.14
C PRO A 109 0.30 -4.49 3.21
N GLU A 110 -0.11 -4.65 4.47
CA GLU A 110 0.75 -4.57 5.67
C GLU A 110 2.04 -5.37 5.59
N HIS A 111 1.94 -6.64 5.18
CA HIS A 111 3.07 -7.55 5.09
C HIS A 111 4.12 -7.13 4.04
N LEU A 112 3.81 -6.12 3.22
CA LEU A 112 4.72 -5.47 2.27
C LEU A 112 5.02 -4.01 2.66
N SER A 113 5.04 -3.69 3.94
CA SER A 113 5.56 -2.40 4.45
C SER A 113 4.72 -1.15 4.14
N TRP A 114 3.40 -1.27 3.97
CA TRP A 114 2.46 -0.14 3.93
C TRP A 114 2.93 1.03 3.04
N GLN A 115 3.13 0.79 1.74
CA GLN A 115 3.46 1.81 0.75
C GLN A 115 2.22 2.25 -0.04
N TRP A 116 2.19 3.55 -0.34
CA TRP A 116 1.11 4.27 -1.00
C TRP A 116 1.70 4.98 -2.21
N LEU A 117 1.19 4.68 -3.40
CA LEU A 117 1.56 5.37 -4.64
C LEU A 117 0.35 6.13 -5.16
N HIS A 118 0.50 7.44 -5.31
CA HIS A 118 -0.51 8.32 -5.84
C HIS A 118 -0.07 8.85 -7.21
N SER A 119 -0.98 8.85 -8.18
CA SER A 119 -0.78 9.51 -9.47
C SER A 119 -2.01 10.27 -9.91
N ARG A 120 -1.80 11.54 -10.28
CA ARG A 120 -2.84 12.36 -10.91
C ARG A 120 -2.65 12.35 -12.41
N VAL A 121 -3.42 11.50 -13.07
CA VAL A 121 -3.36 11.26 -14.50
C VAL A 121 -4.21 12.31 -15.21
N ARG A 122 -3.62 13.02 -16.19
CA ARG A 122 -4.31 14.07 -16.95
C ARG A 122 -3.97 14.01 -18.42
N ARG A 123 -4.97 14.25 -19.27
CA ARG A 123 -4.74 14.47 -20.70
C ARG A 123 -4.19 15.87 -20.96
N ALA A 124 -3.02 15.95 -21.58
CA ALA A 124 -2.37 17.19 -22.00
C ALA A 124 -2.15 17.15 -23.52
N GLY A 125 -3.15 17.61 -24.29
CA GLY A 125 -3.15 17.51 -25.75
C GLY A 125 -3.19 16.05 -26.21
N ALA A 126 -2.18 15.63 -26.97
CA ALA A 126 -2.03 14.26 -27.46
C ALA A 126 -1.32 13.31 -26.45
N CYS A 127 -0.86 13.83 -25.31
CA CYS A 127 -0.10 13.07 -24.32
C CYS A 127 -0.93 12.86 -23.04
N ILE A 128 -0.61 11.78 -22.33
CA ILE A 128 -1.05 11.57 -20.94
C ILE A 128 0.11 11.92 -20.02
N ASN A 129 -0.13 12.81 -19.05
CA ASN A 129 0.80 13.08 -17.97
C ASN A 129 0.35 12.35 -16.71
N ALA A 130 1.25 11.59 -16.10
CA ALA A 130 0.98 10.74 -14.94
C ALA A 130 2.16 10.77 -13.96
N PRO A 131 2.38 11.88 -13.23
CA PRO A 131 3.43 11.94 -12.23
C PRO A 131 3.17 10.92 -11.12
N LEU A 132 4.24 10.26 -10.67
CA LEU A 132 4.20 9.28 -9.59
C LEU A 132 4.72 9.89 -8.30
N LEU A 133 3.91 9.85 -7.25
CA LEU A 133 4.26 10.34 -5.92
C LEU A 133 4.06 9.22 -4.89
N PHE A 134 5.14 8.84 -4.20
CA PHE A 134 4.99 8.02 -3.01
C PHE A 134 4.62 8.90 -1.82
N GLU A 135 3.54 8.56 -1.12
CA GLU A 135 3.19 9.28 0.09
C GLU A 135 4.17 8.95 1.22
N PRO A 136 4.47 9.92 2.11
CA PRO A 136 5.26 9.64 3.29
C PRO A 136 4.55 8.57 4.12
N MET A 137 5.28 7.52 4.51
CA MET A 137 4.75 6.49 5.39
C MET A 137 4.23 7.13 6.68
N GLN A 138 2.95 6.96 6.98
CA GLN A 138 2.50 7.03 8.38
C GLN A 138 3.25 5.92 9.13
N GLN A 139 3.87 6.26 10.25
CA GLN A 139 4.55 5.24 11.05
C GLN A 139 3.50 4.27 11.59
N PRO A 140 3.83 2.99 11.82
CA PRO A 140 2.90 2.03 12.41
C PRO A 140 2.27 2.55 13.72
N ASP A 141 3.00 3.38 14.46
CA ASP A 141 2.55 4.03 15.69
C ASP A 141 1.43 5.07 15.48
N ASP A 142 1.26 5.57 14.25
CA ASP A 142 0.19 6.49 13.86
C ASP A 142 -1.11 5.74 13.48
N ILE A 143 -1.04 4.42 13.27
CA ILE A 143 -2.17 3.58 12.88
C ILE A 143 -2.99 3.26 14.12
N VAL A 144 -4.00 4.07 14.40
CA VAL A 144 -4.98 3.77 15.45
C VAL A 144 -5.92 2.67 14.93
N PRO A 145 -5.96 1.48 15.57
CA PRO A 145 -6.89 0.43 15.16
C PRO A 145 -8.32 0.92 15.33
N TYR A 146 -9.02 1.11 14.21
CA TYR A 146 -10.43 1.42 14.22
C TYR A 146 -11.21 0.17 14.64
N LYS A 147 -11.66 0.14 15.89
CA LYS A 147 -12.56 -0.90 16.40
C LYS A 147 -13.99 -0.41 16.25
N LEU A 148 -14.73 -1.00 15.30
CA LEU A 148 -16.18 -0.89 15.32
C LEU A 148 -16.70 -1.48 16.63
N PRO A 149 -17.50 -0.75 17.42
CA PRO A 149 -18.26 -1.40 18.48
C PRO A 149 -19.16 -2.41 17.78
N VAL A 150 -18.95 -3.70 18.05
CA VAL A 150 -19.87 -4.74 17.62
C VAL A 150 -21.21 -4.39 18.25
N SER A 151 -22.11 -3.80 17.46
CA SER A 151 -23.51 -3.64 17.85
C SER A 151 -24.06 -5.04 18.06
N THR A 152 -24.18 -5.45 19.31
CA THR A 152 -24.97 -6.60 19.74
C THR A 152 -26.45 -6.29 19.51
N SER A 153 -26.91 -6.24 18.26
CA SER A 153 -28.34 -6.23 17.94
C SER A 153 -28.69 -6.66 16.51
N TRP A 154 -27.93 -7.56 15.89
CA TRP A 154 -28.49 -8.33 14.76
C TRP A 154 -29.37 -9.46 15.32
N ARG A 155 -30.60 -9.12 15.71
CA ARG A 155 -31.67 -10.13 15.79
C ARG A 155 -31.92 -10.61 14.37
N TYR A 156 -31.32 -11.74 14.01
CA TYR A 156 -31.82 -12.59 12.93
C TYR A 156 -33.29 -12.90 13.23
N THR A 157 -34.22 -12.17 12.62
CA THR A 157 -35.59 -12.66 12.46
C THR A 157 -35.58 -13.63 11.30
N ASN A 158 -35.24 -14.89 11.58
CA ASN A 158 -35.78 -15.99 10.79
C ASN A 158 -37.29 -16.00 10.99
N LYS A 159 -38.06 -15.60 9.97
CA LYS A 159 -39.41 -16.12 9.77
C LYS A 159 -39.71 -16.23 8.26
N LEU A 160 -39.74 -17.50 7.85
CA LEU A 160 -40.55 -18.19 6.83
C LEU A 160 -41.08 -17.37 5.66
#